data_AF-A0A7K2WJ16-F1
#
_entry.id   AF-A0A7K2WJ16-F1
#
_cell.length_a   1.000
_cell.length_b   1.000
_cell.length_c   1.000
_cell.angle_alpha   90.00
_cell.angle_beta   90.00
_cell.angle_gamma   90.00
#
_symmetry.space_group_name_H-M   'P 1'
#
loop_
_entity.id
_entity.type
_entity.pdbx_description
1 polymer ?
#
loop_
_entity_poly.entity_id
_entity_poly.type
_entity_poly.pdbx_seq_one_letter_code
_entity_poly.pdbx_strand_id
1 'polypeptide(L)' 'GLPQADVVPVTVAPAEGGGHTLDNGLLRVHVDAEGLVRSALDLITGRDAIAPGAAGNLLQLHRDDPARWSAR' A
#
# COMPACT_ATOMS: atom_id res chain seq x y z
N GLY A 1 12.48 -20.48 8.80
CA GLY A 1 11.84 -19.24 9.29
C GLY A 1 12.64 -18.08 8.74
N LEU A 2 11.98 -17.00 8.31
CA LEU A 2 12.71 -15.79 7.93
C LEU A 2 13.48 -15.26 9.15
N PRO A 3 14.73 -14.81 8.99
CA PRO A 3 15.50 -14.27 10.09
C PRO A 3 14.75 -13.09 10.70
N GLN A 4 14.56 -13.13 12.02
CA GLN A 4 13.94 -12.07 12.78
C GLN A 4 15.00 -10.98 12.96
N ALA A 5 15.06 -10.04 12.01
CA ALA A 5 15.85 -8.84 12.17
C ALA A 5 15.33 -8.04 13.38
N ASP A 6 16.19 -7.21 13.98
CA ASP A 6 15.74 -6.20 14.95
C ASP A 6 14.63 -5.37 14.30
N VAL A 7 13.40 -5.57 14.77
CA VAL A 7 12.22 -4.96 14.17
C VAL A 7 12.16 -3.53 14.67
N VAL A 8 12.51 -2.57 13.81
CA VAL A 8 12.19 -1.17 14.06
C VAL A 8 10.66 -1.06 14.14
N PRO A 9 10.10 -0.53 15.24
CA PRO A 9 8.66 -0.35 15.36
C PRO A 9 8.15 0.58 14.27
N VAL A 10 7.01 0.23 13.69
CA VAL A 10 6.30 1.14 12.78
C VAL A 10 5.73 2.29 13.60
N THR A 11 5.99 3.51 13.17
CA THR A 11 5.36 4.72 13.69
C THR A 11 4.17 5.10 12.82
N VAL A 12 3.15 5.70 13.44
CA VAL A 12 1.94 6.16 12.77
C VAL A 12 1.71 7.62 13.15
N ALA A 13 1.55 8.47 12.14
CA ALA A 13 1.21 9.88 12.30
C ALA A 13 -0.08 10.20 11.52
N PRO A 14 -0.93 11.11 11.99
CA PRO A 14 -2.04 11.61 11.19
C PRO A 14 -1.52 12.34 9.95
N ALA A 15 -2.19 12.15 8.81
CA ALA A 15 -1.88 12.87 7.58
C ALA A 15 -2.79 14.11 7.43
N GLU A 16 -2.29 15.10 6.68
CA GLU A 16 -3.06 16.31 6.37
C GLU A 16 -4.27 15.95 5.49
N GLY A 17 -5.44 16.46 5.83
CA GLY A 17 -6.70 16.08 5.16
C GLY A 17 -7.33 14.77 5.66
N GLY A 18 -6.72 14.11 6.65
CA GLY A 18 -7.20 12.86 7.24
C GLY A 18 -6.31 11.66 6.86
N GLY A 19 -6.61 10.50 7.42
CA GLY A 19 -5.79 9.29 7.21
C GLY A 19 -4.48 9.31 8.01
N HIS A 20 -3.50 8.53 7.54
CA HIS A 20 -2.28 8.23 8.27
C HIS A 20 -1.04 8.11 7.38
N THR A 21 0.10 8.52 7.92
CA THR A 21 1.44 8.15 7.42
C THR A 21 2.01 7.06 8.33
N LEU A 22 2.43 5.95 7.72
CA LEU A 22 3.14 4.86 8.40
C LEU A 22 4.60 4.89 7.99
N ASP A 23 5.51 4.81 8.95
CA ASP A 23 6.96 4.91 8.71
C ASP A 23 7.74 3.94 9.61
N ASN A 24 8.64 3.16 9.02
CA ASN A 24 9.54 2.24 9.72
C ASN A 24 11.03 2.49 9.42
N GLY A 25 11.36 3.64 8.81
CA GLY A 25 12.72 4.00 8.40
C GLY A 25 13.19 3.36 7.08
N LEU A 26 12.44 2.43 6.50
CA LEU A 26 12.69 1.83 5.18
C LEU A 26 11.63 2.23 4.17
N LEU A 27 10.37 2.21 4.59
CA LEU A 27 9.20 2.59 3.81
C LEU A 27 8.45 3.72 4.51
N ARG A 28 7.93 4.65 3.70
CA ARG A 28 6.91 5.60 4.11
C ARG A 28 5.65 5.38 3.28
N VAL A 29 4.53 5.11 3.95
CA VAL A 29 3.26 4.80 3.31
C VAL A 29 2.22 5.85 3.70
N HIS A 30 1.55 6.44 2.72
CA HIS A 30 0.42 7.35 2.96
C HIS A 30 -0.89 6.62 2.67
N VAL A 31 -1.74 6.54 3.69
CA VAL A 31 -3.11 6.04 3.63
C VAL A 31 -4.04 7.23 3.80
N ASP A 32 -4.94 7.47 2.84
CA ASP A 32 -5.90 8.57 2.91
C ASP A 32 -7.07 8.30 3.87
N ALA A 33 -7.99 9.25 3.99
CA ALA A 33 -9.16 9.14 4.84
C ALA A 33 -10.12 8.02 4.40
N GLU A 34 -10.10 7.64 3.12
CA GLU A 34 -10.88 6.55 2.54
C GLU A 34 -10.22 5.17 2.75
N GLY A 35 -9.02 5.13 3.34
CA GLY A 35 -8.27 3.90 3.58
C GLY A 35 -7.49 3.40 2.36
N LEU A 36 -7.33 4.23 1.33
CA LEU A 36 -6.58 3.91 0.12
C LEU A 36 -5.11 4.29 0.26
N VAL A 37 -4.23 3.45 -0.28
CA VAL A 37 -2.78 3.73 -0.27
C VAL A 37 -2.44 4.64 -1.44
N ARG A 38 -2.08 5.90 -1.13
CA ARG A 38 -1.75 6.92 -2.15
C ARG A 38 -0.26 7.02 -2.47
N SER A 39 0.58 6.53 -1.57
CA SER A 39 2.03 6.46 -1.74
C SER A 39 2.58 5.30 -0.92
N ALA A 40 3.55 4.59 -1.48
CA ALA A 40 4.37 3.59 -0.81
C ALA A 40 5.82 3.80 -1.26
N LEU A 41 6.48 4.75 -0.59
CA LEU A 41 7.81 5.24 -0.91
C LEU A 41 8.88 4.38 -0.24
N ASP A 42 9.76 3.82 -1.05
CA ASP A 42 11.05 3.28 -0.61
C ASP A 42 12.01 4.44 -0.34
N LEU A 43 12.40 4.60 0.93
CA LEU A 43 13.27 5.69 1.38
C LEU A 43 14.73 5.50 0.96
N ILE A 44 15.16 4.29 0.61
CA ILE A 44 16.51 3.99 0.14
C ILE A 44 16.65 4.37 -1.32
N THR A 45 15.68 3.99 -2.14
CA THR A 45 15.74 4.18 -3.60
C THR A 45 15.04 5.45 -4.08
N GLY A 46 14.17 6.04 -3.27
CA GLY A 46 13.30 7.15 -3.65
C GLY A 46 12.15 6.74 -4.58
N ARG A 47 11.95 5.44 -4.81
CA ARG A 47 10.90 4.93 -5.69
C ARG A 47 9.57 4.84 -4.94
N ASP A 48 8.52 5.40 -5.51
CA ASP A 48 7.15 5.13 -5.09
C ASP A 48 6.58 3.94 -5.86
N ALA A 49 6.00 2.96 -5.15
CA ALA A 49 5.33 1.83 -5.77
C ALA A 49 3.92 2.19 -6.29
N ILE A 50 3.34 3.29 -5.82
CA ILE A 50 2.06 3.81 -6.30
C ILE A 50 2.33 4.90 -7.34
N ALA A 51 1.79 4.72 -8.55
CA ALA A 51 1.93 5.72 -9.60
C ALA A 51 1.15 7.00 -9.25
N PRO A 52 1.58 8.19 -9.73
CA PRO A 52 0.84 9.43 -9.54
C PRO A 52 -0.63 9.30 -9.96
N GLY A 53 -1.56 9.68 -9.08
CA GLY A 53 -3.00 9.60 -9.32
C GLY A 53 -3.61 8.19 -9.19
N ALA A 54 -2.80 7.15 -8.99
CA ALA A 54 -3.29 5.80 -8.70
C ALA A 54 -3.62 5.63 -7.21
N ALA A 55 -4.19 4.47 -6.87
CA ALA A 55 -4.40 4.06 -5.49
C ALA A 55 -4.15 2.56 -5.35
N GLY A 56 -3.49 2.18 -4.26
CA GLY A 56 -3.46 0.80 -3.77
C GLY A 56 -4.59 0.54 -2.77
N ASN A 57 -4.71 -0.72 -2.33
CA ASN A 57 -5.75 -1.16 -1.39
C ASN A 57 -7.19 -0.88 -1.89
N LEU A 58 -7.39 -0.83 -3.20
CA LEU A 58 -8.73 -0.72 -3.79
C LEU A 58 -9.51 -2.00 -3.54
N LEU A 59 -10.72 -1.87 -3.01
CA LEU A 59 -11.66 -2.98 -2.99
C LEU A 59 -12.10 -3.27 -4.43
N GLN A 60 -11.61 -4.38 -4.99
CA GLN A 60 -11.88 -4.78 -6.36
C GLN A 60 -12.42 -6.21 -6.40
N LEU A 61 -13.54 -6.39 -7.10
CA LEU A 61 -14.01 -7.72 -7.45
C LEU A 61 -13.31 -8.17 -8.73
N HIS A 62 -12.47 -9.19 -8.59
CA HIS A 62 -11.82 -9.83 -9.72
C HIS A 62 -12.77 -10.89 -10.28
N ARG A 63 -13.16 -10.75 -11.55
CA ARG A 63 -13.87 -11.83 -12.25
C ARG A 63 -12.87 -12.86 -12.71
N ASP A 64 -13.05 -14.09 -12.24
CA ASP A 64 -12.28 -15.25 -12.66
C ASP A 64 -13.13 -16.11 -13.59
N ASP A 65 -13.38 -15.59 -14.80
CA ASP A 65 -14.10 -16.34 -15.84
C ASP A 65 -13.13 -17.28 -16.57
N PRO A 66 -13.45 -18.57 -16.74
CA PRO A 66 -12.58 -19.49 -17.44
C PRO A 66 -12.41 -19.10 -18.91
N ALA A 67 -11.17 -19.16 -19.42
CA ALA A 67 -10.78 -18.62 -20.72
C ALA A 67 -11.53 -19.17 -21.94
N ARG A 68 -12.17 -20.36 -21.85
CA ARG A 68 -12.78 -21.02 -23.01
C ARG A 68 -14.20 -21.53 -22.84
N TRP A 69 -14.85 -21.37 -21.68
CA TRP A 69 -16.22 -21.86 -21.49
C TRP A 69 -16.96 -21.07 -20.41
N SER A 70 -17.59 -19.94 -20.77
CA SER A 70 -18.61 -19.40 -19.88
C SER A 70 -19.80 -20.36 -19.91
N ALA A 71 -20.14 -20.98 -18.78
CA ALA A 71 -21.37 -21.77 -18.62
C ALA A 71 -22.59 -20.83 -18.56
N ARG A 72 -22.81 -20.07 -19.63
CA ARG A 72 -24.01 -19.29 -19.90
C ARG A 72 -24.86 -19.99 -20.93
#